data_AF-A0A964VQ04-F1
#
_entry.id   AF-A0A964VQ04-F1
#
_cell.length_a   1.000
_cell.length_b   1.000
_cell.length_c   1.000
_cell.angle_alpha   90.00
_cell.angle_beta   90.00
_cell.angle_gamma   90.00
#
_symmetry.space_group_name_H-M   'P 1'
#
loop_
_entity.id
_entity.type
_entity.pdbx_description
1 polymer ?
#
loop_
_entity_poly.entity_id
_entity_poly.type
_entity_poly.pdbx_seq_one_letter_code
_entity_poly.pdbx_strand_id
1 'polypeptide(L)'
;MRTLERDSRRRWLVVVVFAAAMAWVESAVVYYLRTHIDRIEPYQPNPLPIIGGLGPVEMARELATMVMLFTVGALAGRTWRARAGYMVVAFGVWDIFYYVFLKLMCDWPRSLLDWDILFLVPLPWWGPVLAPVLISLLMIACGTFASQFERPRPPSLSNWRVWAFNFIGVALALYVFMADAIRVSGGGVDALRNLLPTNFNWPLFLIALALMAAPVVKLATELWNAPAERSGDGAFAVDVVTNQSGVALRLPPQSK
;
A
#
# COMPACT_ATOMS: atom_id res chain seq x y z
N MET A 1 -23.10 -13.02 1.28
CA MET A 1 -22.00 -12.37 2.06
C MET A 1 -20.71 -13.21 2.05
N ARG A 2 -20.73 -14.49 2.48
CA ARG A 2 -19.54 -15.38 2.49
C ARG A 2 -18.88 -15.61 1.10
N THR A 3 -19.66 -15.63 0.02
CA THR A 3 -19.15 -15.82 -1.36
C THR A 3 -18.36 -14.61 -1.87
N LEU A 4 -18.90 -13.39 -1.66
CA LEU A 4 -18.22 -12.14 -2.04
C LEU A 4 -16.91 -11.94 -1.28
N GLU A 5 -16.88 -12.32 0.00
CA GLU A 5 -15.68 -12.24 0.84
C GLU A 5 -14.59 -13.22 0.39
N ARG A 6 -14.99 -14.45 0.02
CA ARG A 6 -14.09 -15.46 -0.56
C ARG A 6 -13.50 -14.99 -1.90
N ASP A 7 -14.31 -14.34 -2.74
CA ASP A 7 -13.85 -13.78 -4.02
C ASP A 7 -12.85 -12.63 -3.84
N SER A 8 -13.05 -11.75 -2.84
CA SER A 8 -12.12 -10.65 -2.55
C SER A 8 -10.78 -11.14 -2.03
N ARG A 9 -10.77 -12.15 -1.14
CA ARG A 9 -9.52 -12.77 -0.66
C ARG A 9 -8.78 -13.48 -1.78
N ARG A 10 -9.50 -14.17 -2.66
CA ARG A 10 -8.89 -14.82 -3.84
C ARG A 10 -8.26 -13.78 -4.78
N ARG A 11 -8.95 -12.67 -5.06
CA ARG A 11 -8.38 -11.57 -5.85
C ARG A 11 -7.12 -10.98 -5.21
N TRP A 12 -7.16 -10.76 -3.90
CA TRP A 12 -6.00 -10.27 -3.15
C TRP A 12 -4.81 -11.21 -3.29
N LEU A 13 -5.00 -12.52 -3.11
CA LEU A 13 -3.95 -13.51 -3.30
C LEU A 13 -3.39 -13.50 -4.73
N VAL A 14 -4.25 -13.40 -5.74
CA VAL A 14 -3.81 -13.30 -7.14
C VAL A 14 -2.97 -12.05 -7.37
N VAL A 15 -3.35 -10.89 -6.82
CA VAL A 15 -2.58 -9.65 -6.91
C VAL A 15 -1.22 -9.78 -6.22
N VAL A 16 -1.16 -10.41 -5.05
CA VAL A 16 0.10 -10.66 -4.32
C VAL A 16 1.03 -11.56 -5.13
N VAL A 17 0.50 -12.67 -5.67
CA VAL A 17 1.29 -13.60 -6.50
C VAL A 17 1.78 -12.91 -7.77
N PHE A 18 0.93 -12.11 -8.43
CA PHE A 18 1.33 -11.31 -9.60
C PHE A 18 2.45 -10.33 -9.25
N ALA A 19 2.29 -9.55 -8.17
CA ALA A 19 3.28 -8.57 -7.76
C ALA A 19 4.63 -9.20 -7.41
N ALA A 20 4.62 -10.34 -6.71
CA ALA A 20 5.84 -11.10 -6.42
C ALA A 20 6.48 -11.65 -7.70
N ALA A 21 5.72 -12.25 -8.62
CA ALA A 21 6.28 -12.75 -9.88
C ALA A 21 6.86 -11.61 -10.74
N MET A 22 6.20 -10.46 -10.78
CA MET A 22 6.66 -9.28 -11.49
C MET A 22 7.92 -8.68 -10.83
N ALA A 23 8.01 -8.70 -9.50
CA ALA A 23 9.21 -8.29 -8.77
C ALA A 23 10.43 -9.15 -9.14
N TRP A 24 10.26 -10.45 -9.36
CA TRP A 24 11.34 -11.31 -9.84
C TRP A 24 11.90 -10.84 -11.18
N VAL A 25 11.02 -10.46 -12.12
CA VAL A 25 11.42 -9.95 -13.43
C VAL A 25 12.23 -8.66 -13.28
N GLU A 26 11.76 -7.73 -12.45
CA GLU A 26 12.47 -6.48 -12.20
C GLU A 26 13.83 -6.71 -11.52
N SER A 27 13.88 -7.56 -10.49
CA SER A 27 15.15 -7.91 -9.82
C SER A 27 16.14 -8.58 -10.78
N ALA A 28 15.67 -9.46 -11.68
CA ALA A 28 16.52 -10.10 -12.67
C ALA A 28 17.10 -9.07 -13.67
N VAL A 29 16.27 -8.13 -14.15
CA VAL A 29 16.73 -7.05 -15.05
C VAL A 29 17.76 -6.17 -14.34
N VAL A 30 17.48 -5.74 -13.10
CA VAL A 30 18.43 -4.92 -12.32
C VAL A 30 19.72 -5.69 -12.04
N TYR A 31 19.64 -6.98 -11.71
CA TYR A 31 20.81 -7.83 -11.52
C TYR A 31 21.67 -7.89 -12.80
N TYR A 32 21.06 -8.12 -13.98
CA TYR A 32 21.79 -8.10 -15.25
C TYR A 32 22.42 -6.75 -15.53
N LEU A 33 21.68 -5.65 -15.30
CA LEU A 33 22.21 -4.30 -15.47
C LEU A 33 23.42 -4.08 -14.56
N ARG A 34 23.26 -4.31 -13.25
CA ARG A 34 24.33 -4.16 -12.25
C ARG A 34 25.55 -5.03 -12.55
N THR A 35 25.35 -6.21 -13.09
CA THR A 35 26.44 -7.10 -13.52
C THR A 35 27.17 -6.53 -14.73
N HIS A 36 26.45 -6.02 -15.74
CA HIS A 36 27.06 -5.46 -16.95
C HIS A 36 27.80 -4.14 -16.73
N ILE A 37 27.36 -3.35 -15.75
CA ILE A 37 27.99 -2.07 -15.41
C ILE A 37 29.05 -2.21 -14.31
N ASP A 38 29.29 -3.43 -13.81
CA ASP A 38 30.17 -3.76 -12.68
C ASP A 38 29.82 -3.00 -11.38
N ARG A 39 28.52 -2.84 -11.11
CA ARG A 39 27.97 -2.15 -9.93
C ARG A 39 26.92 -2.98 -9.22
N ILE A 40 27.28 -4.20 -8.81
CA ILE A 40 26.42 -5.05 -7.95
C ILE A 40 26.05 -4.32 -6.66
N GLU A 41 27.02 -3.65 -6.04
CA GLU A 41 26.80 -2.74 -4.92
C GLU A 41 26.49 -1.34 -5.49
N PRO A 42 25.28 -0.79 -5.33
CA PRO A 42 24.89 0.49 -5.92
C PRO A 42 25.57 1.69 -5.24
N TYR A 43 25.84 1.60 -3.93
CA TYR A 43 26.44 2.68 -3.16
C TYR A 43 27.98 2.65 -3.24
N GLN A 44 28.53 3.28 -4.27
CA GLN A 44 29.97 3.39 -4.49
C GLN A 44 30.33 4.60 -5.38
N PRO A 45 31.61 5.03 -5.46
CA PRO A 45 32.01 6.16 -6.30
C PRO A 45 31.66 5.94 -7.78
N ASN A 46 31.14 6.98 -8.43
CA ASN A 46 30.54 6.92 -9.78
C ASN A 46 29.41 5.87 -9.86
N PRO A 47 28.30 6.09 -9.12
CA PRO A 47 27.23 5.09 -8.97
C PRO A 47 26.42 4.87 -10.26
N LEU A 48 26.34 5.88 -11.13
CA LEU A 48 25.63 5.81 -12.42
C LEU A 48 26.59 6.07 -13.60
N PRO A 49 27.44 5.07 -13.95
CA PRO A 49 28.40 5.22 -15.04
C PRO A 49 27.71 5.43 -16.40
N ILE A 50 28.35 6.20 -17.28
CA ILE A 50 27.85 6.46 -18.63
C ILE A 50 28.09 5.21 -19.49
N ILE A 51 27.02 4.42 -19.68
CA ILE A 51 27.05 3.23 -20.54
C ILE A 51 25.95 3.39 -21.58
N GLY A 52 26.27 4.18 -22.62
CA GLY A 52 25.42 4.37 -23.80
C GLY A 52 23.97 4.79 -23.50
N GLY A 53 23.05 4.39 -24.39
CA GLY A 53 21.62 4.69 -24.33
C GLY A 53 20.81 3.92 -23.27
N LEU A 54 21.45 3.26 -22.30
CA LEU A 54 20.75 2.50 -21.26
C LEU A 54 19.96 3.41 -20.30
N GLY A 55 20.41 4.64 -20.05
CA GLY A 55 19.73 5.56 -19.12
C GLY A 55 18.25 5.81 -19.47
N PRO A 56 17.91 6.25 -20.70
CA PRO A 56 16.52 6.41 -21.12
C PRO A 56 15.70 5.11 -21.09
N VAL A 57 16.32 3.96 -21.38
CA VAL A 57 15.67 2.64 -21.33
C VAL A 57 15.30 2.30 -19.88
N GLU A 58 16.19 2.55 -18.93
CA GLU A 58 15.91 2.33 -17.50
C GLU A 58 14.80 3.24 -16.99
N MET A 59 14.78 4.52 -17.38
CA MET A 59 13.68 5.42 -17.03
C MET A 59 12.34 4.95 -17.60
N ALA A 60 12.34 4.46 -18.85
CA ALA A 60 11.15 3.91 -19.48
C ALA A 60 10.68 2.60 -18.82
N ARG A 61 11.62 1.74 -18.40
CA ARG A 61 11.34 0.51 -17.67
C ARG A 61 10.68 0.82 -16.33
N GLU A 62 11.26 1.69 -15.51
CA GLU A 62 10.68 2.06 -14.21
C GLU A 62 9.28 2.67 -14.35
N LEU A 63 9.08 3.53 -15.36
CA LEU A 63 7.75 4.07 -15.66
C LEU A 63 6.78 2.95 -16.05
N ALA A 64 7.21 1.97 -16.86
CA ALA A 64 6.39 0.83 -17.22
C ALA A 64 6.03 -0.02 -15.99
N THR A 65 6.96 -0.23 -15.05
CA THR A 65 6.72 -0.89 -13.76
C THR A 65 5.58 -0.22 -13.00
N MET A 66 5.62 1.12 -12.88
CA MET A 66 4.56 1.90 -12.23
C MET A 66 3.21 1.74 -12.93
N VAL A 67 3.19 1.79 -14.27
CA VAL A 67 1.97 1.61 -15.08
C VAL A 67 1.39 0.21 -14.90
N MET A 68 2.22 -0.84 -14.89
CA MET A 68 1.77 -2.21 -14.66
C MET A 68 1.14 -2.39 -13.28
N LEU A 69 1.76 -1.85 -12.23
CA LEU A 69 1.22 -1.89 -10.87
C LEU A 69 -0.09 -1.11 -10.73
N PHE A 70 -0.20 0.05 -11.39
CA PHE A 70 -1.43 0.84 -11.45
C PHE A 70 -2.56 0.06 -12.15
N THR A 71 -2.27 -0.51 -13.32
CA THR A 71 -3.27 -1.19 -14.15
C THR A 71 -3.77 -2.47 -13.49
N VAL A 72 -2.93 -3.29 -12.85
CA VAL A 72 -3.39 -4.49 -12.13
C VAL A 72 -4.30 -4.13 -10.95
N GLY A 73 -3.99 -3.05 -10.22
CA GLY A 73 -4.85 -2.53 -9.16
C GLY A 73 -6.21 -2.08 -9.68
N ALA A 74 -6.21 -1.33 -10.80
CA ALA A 74 -7.42 -0.88 -11.47
C ALA A 74 -8.30 -2.04 -11.98
N LEU A 75 -7.69 -3.12 -12.47
CA LEU A 75 -8.41 -4.32 -12.93
C LEU A 75 -8.97 -5.17 -11.78
N ALA A 76 -8.27 -5.25 -10.64
CA ALA A 76 -8.67 -6.09 -9.51
C ALA A 76 -9.86 -5.51 -8.71
N GLY A 77 -9.99 -4.17 -8.64
CA GLY A 77 -11.00 -3.49 -7.85
C GLY A 77 -12.30 -3.21 -8.60
N ARG A 78 -13.45 -3.39 -7.92
CA ARG A 78 -14.78 -3.05 -8.46
C ARG A 78 -15.17 -1.58 -8.23
N THR A 79 -14.60 -0.96 -7.19
CA THR A 79 -14.82 0.43 -6.81
C THR A 79 -13.50 1.20 -6.88
N TRP A 80 -13.56 2.54 -6.89
CA TRP A 80 -12.35 3.38 -6.78
C TRP A 80 -11.49 3.02 -5.55
N ARG A 81 -12.10 2.79 -4.38
CA ARG A 81 -11.39 2.49 -3.13
C ARG A 81 -10.70 1.13 -3.20
N ALA A 82 -11.40 0.11 -3.69
CA ALA A 82 -10.82 -1.22 -3.87
C ALA A 82 -9.69 -1.20 -4.91
N ARG A 83 -9.85 -0.44 -6.01
CA ARG A 83 -8.81 -0.27 -7.04
C ARG A 83 -7.54 0.36 -6.48
N ALA A 84 -7.69 1.48 -5.77
CA ALA A 84 -6.58 2.12 -5.07
C ALA A 84 -5.95 1.18 -4.03
N GLY A 85 -6.77 0.41 -3.30
CA GLY A 85 -6.31 -0.58 -2.34
C GLY A 85 -5.45 -1.68 -2.96
N TYR A 86 -5.90 -2.30 -4.05
CA TYR A 86 -5.12 -3.32 -4.76
C TYR A 86 -3.86 -2.75 -5.41
N MET A 87 -3.90 -1.52 -5.92
CA MET A 87 -2.71 -0.84 -6.46
C MET A 87 -1.62 -0.71 -5.38
N VAL A 88 -1.97 -0.19 -4.20
CA VAL A 88 -0.96 0.00 -3.15
C VAL A 88 -0.50 -1.32 -2.52
N VAL A 89 -1.36 -2.36 -2.45
CA VAL A 89 -0.91 -3.71 -2.10
C VAL A 89 0.09 -4.23 -3.12
N ALA A 90 -0.22 -4.15 -4.42
CA ALA A 90 0.65 -4.64 -5.47
C ALA A 90 2.03 -3.95 -5.40
N PHE A 91 2.03 -2.62 -5.24
CA PHE A 91 3.27 -1.85 -5.15
C PHE A 91 4.10 -2.23 -3.92
N GLY A 92 3.49 -2.32 -2.73
CA GLY A 92 4.22 -2.68 -1.51
C GLY A 92 4.74 -4.12 -1.51
N VAL A 93 3.98 -5.06 -2.08
CA VAL A 93 4.45 -6.45 -2.24
C VAL A 93 5.61 -6.49 -3.24
N TRP A 94 5.45 -5.84 -4.38
CA TRP A 94 6.48 -5.79 -5.41
C TRP A 94 7.81 -5.27 -4.85
N ASP A 95 7.77 -4.16 -4.11
CA ASP A 95 8.95 -3.50 -3.56
C ASP A 95 9.67 -4.37 -2.50
N ILE A 96 8.94 -5.05 -1.63
CA ILE A 96 9.55 -5.99 -0.66
C ILE A 96 10.18 -7.18 -1.38
N PHE A 97 9.45 -7.80 -2.31
CA PHE A 97 9.96 -8.97 -3.01
C PHE A 97 11.13 -8.64 -3.95
N TYR A 98 11.19 -7.41 -4.46
CA TYR A 98 12.33 -6.93 -5.23
C TYR A 98 13.65 -7.09 -4.44
N TYR A 99 13.67 -6.67 -3.17
CA TYR A 99 14.84 -6.85 -2.31
C TYR A 99 15.05 -8.30 -1.88
N VAL A 100 13.99 -9.07 -1.63
CA VAL A 100 14.11 -10.50 -1.32
C VAL A 100 14.81 -11.23 -2.47
N PHE A 101 14.46 -10.95 -3.72
CA PHE A 101 15.08 -11.62 -4.86
C PHE A 101 16.48 -11.11 -5.16
N LEU A 102 16.76 -9.81 -5.00
CA LEU A 102 18.14 -9.31 -5.06
C LEU A 102 19.02 -10.00 -4.01
N LYS A 103 18.49 -10.24 -2.81
CA LYS A 103 19.23 -10.93 -1.75
C LYS A 103 19.58 -12.36 -2.15
N LEU A 104 18.68 -13.04 -2.86
CA LEU A 104 18.91 -14.39 -3.38
C LEU A 104 19.90 -14.41 -4.57
N MET A 105 19.86 -13.40 -5.44
CA MET A 105 20.66 -13.37 -6.67
C MET A 105 22.09 -12.88 -6.45
N CYS A 106 22.29 -11.86 -5.61
CA CYS A 106 23.59 -11.19 -5.45
C CYS A 106 23.93 -10.78 -4.01
N ASP A 107 23.24 -11.36 -3.01
CA ASP A 107 23.42 -11.06 -1.58
C ASP A 107 23.15 -9.59 -1.18
N TRP A 108 22.44 -8.84 -2.02
CA TRP A 108 22.08 -7.44 -1.79
C TRP A 108 20.64 -7.29 -1.28
N PRO A 109 20.36 -6.49 -0.24
CA PRO A 109 21.32 -5.75 0.59
C PRO A 109 21.98 -6.64 1.65
N ARG A 110 23.16 -6.27 2.15
CA ARG A 110 23.82 -6.97 3.27
C ARG A 110 23.17 -6.64 4.61
N SER A 111 22.69 -5.41 4.75
CA SER A 111 21.95 -4.87 5.88
C SER A 111 20.76 -4.04 5.41
N LEU A 112 19.68 -3.98 6.18
CA LEU A 112 18.55 -3.10 5.86
C LEU A 112 18.93 -1.60 5.89
N LEU A 113 20.08 -1.25 6.44
CA LEU A 113 20.58 0.14 6.45
C LEU A 113 21.48 0.46 5.24
N ASP A 114 21.75 -0.51 4.36
CA ASP A 114 22.52 -0.26 3.15
C ASP A 114 21.76 0.68 2.22
N TRP A 115 22.49 1.60 1.61
CA TRP A 115 21.95 2.59 0.69
C TRP A 115 21.70 1.98 -0.68
N ASP A 116 20.54 2.24 -1.25
CA ASP A 116 20.20 1.87 -2.61
C ASP A 116 19.59 3.06 -3.37
N ILE A 117 19.57 2.93 -4.70
CA ILE A 117 18.83 3.77 -5.63
C ILE A 117 17.47 3.12 -5.82
N LEU A 118 16.44 3.73 -5.25
CA LEU A 118 15.10 3.16 -5.18
C LEU A 118 14.34 3.30 -6.49
N PHE A 119 14.46 4.48 -7.12
CA PHE A 119 13.86 4.87 -8.40
C PHE A 119 14.71 5.99 -9.00
N LEU A 120 14.68 6.14 -10.32
CA LEU A 120 15.31 7.23 -11.08
C LEU A 120 14.31 8.34 -11.47
N VAL A 121 13.01 8.05 -11.45
CA VAL A 121 11.95 8.98 -11.90
C VAL A 121 11.26 9.67 -10.71
N PRO A 122 11.05 11.01 -10.72
CA PRO A 122 11.54 11.99 -11.71
C PRO A 122 13.02 12.39 -11.50
N LEU A 123 13.54 12.12 -10.31
CA LEU A 123 14.94 12.28 -9.92
C LEU A 123 15.38 11.00 -9.20
N PRO A 124 16.69 10.73 -9.06
CA PRO A 124 17.18 9.59 -8.28
C PRO A 124 16.75 9.65 -6.82
N TRP A 125 16.16 8.56 -6.33
CA TRP A 125 15.71 8.40 -4.95
C TRP A 125 16.76 7.60 -4.21
N TRP A 126 17.47 8.25 -3.29
CA TRP A 126 18.48 7.60 -2.48
C TRP A 126 17.96 7.37 -1.07
N GLY A 127 18.18 6.16 -0.54
CA GLY A 127 17.87 5.89 0.86
C GLY A 127 18.31 4.50 1.30
N PRO A 128 18.32 4.26 2.63
CA PRO A 128 18.54 2.93 3.18
C PRO A 128 17.35 2.02 2.85
N VAL A 129 17.60 0.75 2.51
CA VAL A 129 16.54 -0.22 2.11
C VAL A 129 15.41 -0.36 3.14
N LEU A 130 15.69 -0.12 4.42
CA LEU A 130 14.68 -0.12 5.47
C LEU A 130 13.56 0.90 5.22
N ALA A 131 13.88 2.08 4.66
CA ALA A 131 12.91 3.14 4.43
C ALA A 131 11.79 2.75 3.45
N PRO A 132 12.06 2.30 2.20
CA PRO A 132 11.01 1.81 1.30
C PRO A 132 10.30 0.57 1.86
N VAL A 133 10.99 -0.34 2.54
CA VAL A 133 10.34 -1.51 3.19
C VAL A 133 9.29 -1.09 4.22
N LEU A 134 9.58 -0.09 5.06
CA LEU A 134 8.61 0.44 6.03
C LEU A 134 7.38 1.07 5.35
N ILE A 135 7.59 1.82 4.26
CA ILE A 135 6.49 2.37 3.46
C ILE A 135 5.67 1.24 2.84
N SER A 136 6.32 0.22 2.29
CA SER A 136 5.69 -0.92 1.64
C SER A 136 4.84 -1.75 2.59
N LEU A 137 5.29 -1.97 3.83
CA LEU A 137 4.47 -2.59 4.88
C LEU A 137 3.21 -1.77 5.16
N LEU A 138 3.33 -0.44 5.24
CA LEU A 138 2.20 0.44 5.46
C LEU A 138 1.22 0.44 4.26
N MET A 139 1.75 0.41 3.03
CA MET A 139 0.95 0.31 1.81
C MET A 139 0.17 -1.00 1.76
N ILE A 140 0.80 -2.13 2.10
CA ILE A 140 0.12 -3.44 2.19
C ILE A 140 -0.98 -3.40 3.24
N ALA A 141 -0.73 -2.86 4.43
CA ALA A 141 -1.73 -2.73 5.48
C ALA A 141 -2.90 -1.86 5.01
N CYS A 142 -2.63 -0.64 4.54
CA CYS A 142 -3.64 0.31 4.06
C CYS A 142 -4.47 -0.28 2.91
N GLY A 143 -3.82 -0.86 1.92
CA GLY A 143 -4.51 -1.43 0.75
C GLY A 143 -5.30 -2.69 1.07
N THR A 144 -4.84 -3.51 2.03
CA THR A 144 -5.62 -4.64 2.52
C THR A 144 -6.87 -4.17 3.23
N PHE A 145 -6.77 -3.13 4.08
CA PHE A 145 -7.96 -2.54 4.69
C PHE A 145 -8.93 -1.96 3.65
N ALA A 146 -8.41 -1.20 2.68
CA ALA A 146 -9.21 -0.57 1.64
C ALA A 146 -9.89 -1.59 0.69
N SER A 147 -9.26 -2.74 0.43
CA SER A 147 -9.78 -3.76 -0.50
C SER A 147 -10.65 -4.82 0.17
N GLN A 148 -10.40 -5.17 1.44
CA GLN A 148 -11.10 -6.27 2.13
C GLN A 148 -12.27 -5.80 3.00
N PHE A 149 -12.24 -4.57 3.53
CA PHE A 149 -13.22 -4.07 4.51
C PHE A 149 -14.10 -2.95 3.97
N GLU A 150 -14.52 -3.08 2.72
CA GLU A 150 -15.36 -2.08 2.06
C GLU A 150 -16.74 -1.98 2.72
N ARG A 151 -16.92 -0.98 3.59
CA ARG A 151 -18.21 -0.67 4.22
C ARG A 151 -18.98 0.34 3.36
N PRO A 152 -20.28 0.16 3.12
CA PRO A 152 -21.11 1.08 2.32
C PRO A 152 -21.43 2.44 2.99
N ARG A 153 -20.70 2.86 4.04
CA ARG A 153 -21.00 4.14 4.72
C ARG A 153 -20.39 5.34 3.98
N PRO A 154 -21.15 6.45 3.83
CA PRO A 154 -20.67 7.65 3.15
C PRO A 154 -19.45 8.25 3.88
N PRO A 155 -18.56 8.95 3.16
CA PRO A 155 -17.38 9.54 3.77
C PRO A 155 -17.81 10.69 4.69
N SER A 156 -17.68 10.50 6.00
CA SER A 156 -17.73 11.61 6.96
C SER A 156 -16.64 12.64 6.60
N LEU A 157 -16.95 13.93 6.76
CA LEU A 157 -16.03 15.07 6.62
C LEU A 157 -14.71 14.90 7.42
N SER A 158 -14.73 14.04 8.45
CA SER A 158 -13.55 13.58 9.19
C SER A 158 -12.49 12.88 8.30
N ASN A 159 -12.84 12.37 7.11
CA ASN A 159 -11.91 11.69 6.22
C ASN A 159 -10.92 12.62 5.51
N TRP A 160 -11.31 13.85 5.14
CA TRP A 160 -10.42 14.74 4.36
C TRP A 160 -9.11 15.01 5.09
N ARG A 161 -9.14 15.29 6.40
CA ARG A 161 -7.92 15.53 7.20
C ARG A 161 -6.98 14.34 7.21
N VAL A 162 -7.52 13.13 7.26
CA VAL A 162 -6.74 11.88 7.27
C VAL A 162 -6.05 11.67 5.93
N TRP A 163 -6.76 11.92 4.83
CA TRP A 163 -6.18 11.88 3.50
C TRP A 163 -5.17 13.01 3.28
N ALA A 164 -5.44 14.22 3.77
CA ALA A 164 -4.51 15.34 3.71
C ALA A 164 -3.21 15.02 4.46
N PHE A 165 -3.28 14.48 5.68
CA PHE A 165 -2.09 14.02 6.41
C PHE A 165 -1.35 12.92 5.64
N ASN A 166 -2.07 11.96 5.07
CA ASN A 166 -1.46 10.91 4.26
C ASN A 166 -0.70 11.49 3.04
N PHE A 167 -1.32 12.40 2.29
CA PHE A 167 -0.69 13.04 1.13
C PHE A 167 0.51 13.91 1.53
N ILE A 168 0.43 14.64 2.64
CA ILE A 168 1.57 15.39 3.18
C ILE A 168 2.70 14.43 3.56
N GLY A 169 2.38 13.31 4.20
CA GLY A 169 3.35 12.26 4.54
C GLY A 169 4.02 11.68 3.30
N VAL A 170 3.25 11.37 2.24
CA VAL A 170 3.79 10.90 0.95
C VAL A 170 4.72 11.95 0.34
N ALA A 171 4.27 13.20 0.23
CA ALA A 171 5.08 14.28 -0.33
C ALA A 171 6.39 14.50 0.46
N LEU A 172 6.32 14.38 1.79
CA LEU A 172 7.48 14.51 2.66
C LEU A 172 8.45 13.34 2.50
N ALA A 173 7.96 12.10 2.41
CA ALA A 173 8.79 10.93 2.16
C ALA A 173 9.51 11.03 0.80
N LEU A 174 8.77 11.42 -0.25
CA LEU A 174 9.32 11.69 -1.58
C LEU A 174 10.40 12.78 -1.53
N TYR A 175 10.15 13.87 -0.79
CA TYR A 175 11.13 14.91 -0.59
C TYR A 175 12.38 14.38 0.12
N VAL A 176 12.26 13.55 1.16
CA VAL A 176 13.43 12.99 1.86
C VAL A 176 14.30 12.17 0.91
N PHE A 177 13.71 11.30 0.08
CA PHE A 177 14.47 10.49 -0.88
C PHE A 177 15.13 11.30 -1.99
N MET A 178 14.49 12.39 -2.41
CA MET A 178 15.00 13.27 -3.47
C MET A 178 15.81 14.46 -2.96
N ALA A 179 15.96 14.65 -1.64
CA ALA A 179 16.49 15.88 -1.06
C ALA A 179 17.88 16.23 -1.61
N ASP A 180 18.77 15.25 -1.68
CA ASP A 180 20.13 15.46 -2.20
C ASP A 180 20.15 15.61 -3.72
N ALA A 181 19.28 14.90 -4.44
CA ALA A 181 19.10 15.09 -5.89
C ALA A 181 18.61 16.50 -6.23
N ILE A 182 17.67 17.05 -5.47
CA ILE A 182 17.16 18.41 -5.62
C ILE A 182 18.26 19.45 -5.34
N ARG A 183 19.14 19.20 -4.38
CA ARG A 183 20.27 20.11 -4.07
C ARG A 183 21.26 20.20 -5.22
N VAL A 184 21.56 19.07 -5.87
CA VAL A 184 22.57 19.02 -6.94
C VAL A 184 21.99 19.17 -8.34
N SER A 185 20.66 19.22 -8.50
CA SER A 185 20.01 19.30 -9.82
C SER A 185 20.40 20.53 -10.63
N GLY A 186 20.81 21.62 -9.97
CA GLY A 186 21.34 22.82 -10.64
C GLY A 186 22.69 22.61 -11.33
N GLY A 187 23.45 21.57 -10.95
CA GLY A 187 24.74 21.20 -11.55
C GLY A 187 24.62 20.34 -12.82
N GLY A 188 23.40 20.07 -13.30
CA GLY A 188 23.15 19.29 -14.50
C GLY A 188 23.20 17.77 -14.29
N VAL A 189 23.18 17.03 -15.41
CA VAL A 189 23.04 15.56 -15.42
C VAL A 189 24.25 14.87 -14.79
N ASP A 190 25.46 15.38 -14.99
CA ASP A 190 26.67 14.75 -14.45
C ASP A 190 26.77 14.89 -12.92
N ALA A 191 26.25 15.97 -12.35
CA ALA A 191 26.15 16.14 -10.90
C ALA A 191 25.16 15.14 -10.29
N LEU A 192 24.01 14.91 -10.95
CA LEU A 192 23.02 13.91 -10.51
C LEU A 192 23.56 12.48 -10.61
N ARG A 193 24.34 12.16 -11.65
CA ARG A 193 24.93 10.83 -11.84
C ARG A 193 26.00 10.48 -10.82
N ASN A 194 26.78 11.47 -10.41
CA ASN A 194 27.86 11.30 -9.43
C ASN A 194 27.40 11.54 -7.99
N LEU A 195 26.10 11.78 -7.77
CA LEU A 195 25.54 12.00 -6.45
C LEU A 195 25.68 10.75 -5.59
N LEU A 196 26.32 10.90 -4.43
CA LEU A 196 26.45 9.86 -3.42
C LEU A 196 26.12 10.44 -2.04
N PRO A 197 24.87 10.33 -1.57
CA PRO A 197 24.44 10.94 -0.30
C PRO A 197 25.06 10.23 0.90
N THR A 198 25.54 10.99 1.89
CA THR A 198 26.20 10.41 3.06
C THR A 198 25.27 10.22 4.27
N ASN A 199 24.16 10.95 4.33
CA ASN A 199 23.28 10.99 5.49
C ASN A 199 21.81 10.93 5.09
N PHE A 200 21.04 10.05 5.72
CA PHE A 200 19.60 9.95 5.52
C PHE A 200 18.87 10.67 6.66
N ASN A 201 17.90 11.52 6.32
CA ASN A 201 17.15 12.31 7.32
C ASN A 201 16.05 11.45 7.99
N TRP A 202 16.48 10.55 8.88
CA TRP A 202 15.59 9.67 9.64
C TRP A 202 14.50 10.40 10.43
N PRO A 203 14.76 11.50 11.15
CA PRO A 203 13.70 12.19 11.88
C PRO A 203 12.57 12.67 10.97
N LEU A 204 12.92 13.28 9.82
CA LEU A 204 11.93 13.76 8.86
C LEU A 204 11.18 12.60 8.19
N PHE A 205 11.89 11.50 7.88
CA PHE A 205 11.30 10.29 7.35
C PHE A 205 10.30 9.65 8.33
N LEU A 206 10.62 9.58 9.63
CA LEU A 206 9.71 9.03 10.64
C LEU A 206 8.45 9.89 10.80
N ILE A 207 8.56 11.21 10.70
CA ILE A 207 7.40 12.11 10.66
C ILE A 207 6.56 11.82 9.42
N ALA A 208 7.19 11.68 8.26
CA ALA A 208 6.50 11.33 7.01
C ALA A 208 5.75 9.99 7.15
N LEU A 209 6.41 8.96 7.66
CA LEU A 209 5.84 7.63 7.88
C LEU A 209 4.66 7.67 8.85
N ALA A 210 4.78 8.43 9.95
CA ALA A 210 3.70 8.60 10.91
C ALA A 210 2.47 9.30 10.30
N LEU A 211 2.68 10.33 9.48
CA LEU A 211 1.62 11.01 8.73
C LEU A 211 0.94 10.08 7.72
N MET A 212 1.74 9.27 7.00
CA MET A 212 1.22 8.26 6.08
C MET A 212 0.36 7.22 6.79
N ALA A 213 0.64 6.91 8.06
CA ALA A 213 -0.09 5.89 8.82
C ALA A 213 -1.50 6.32 9.24
N ALA A 214 -1.87 7.59 9.09
CA ALA A 214 -3.16 8.13 9.53
C ALA A 214 -4.40 7.34 9.05
N PRO A 215 -4.51 6.88 7.78
CA PRO A 215 -5.66 6.09 7.34
C PRO A 215 -5.74 4.72 8.01
N VAL A 216 -4.58 4.07 8.23
CA VAL A 216 -4.50 2.76 8.88
C VAL A 216 -4.89 2.87 10.35
N VAL A 217 -4.36 3.85 11.07
CA VAL A 217 -4.70 4.09 12.48
C VAL A 217 -6.18 4.38 12.64
N LYS A 218 -6.77 5.21 11.77
CA LYS A 218 -8.20 5.50 11.81
C LYS A 218 -9.03 4.24 11.59
N LEU A 219 -8.73 3.46 10.55
CA LEU A 219 -9.45 2.23 10.24
C LEU A 219 -9.31 1.18 11.35
N ALA A 220 -8.12 1.02 11.91
CA ALA A 220 -7.88 0.13 13.04
C ALA A 220 -8.69 0.56 14.28
N THR A 221 -8.71 1.85 14.59
CA THR A 221 -9.50 2.41 15.69
C THR A 221 -11.01 2.22 15.47
N GLU A 222 -11.50 2.43 14.26
CA GLU A 222 -12.91 2.20 13.90
C GLU A 222 -13.33 0.72 13.96
N LEU A 223 -12.41 -0.20 13.67
CA LEU A 223 -12.63 -1.64 13.81
C LEU A 223 -12.61 -2.07 15.28
N TRP A 224 -11.69 -1.52 16.07
CA TRP A 224 -11.57 -1.80 17.50
C TRP A 224 -12.77 -1.29 18.30
N ASN A 225 -13.25 -0.09 17.98
CA ASN A 225 -14.37 0.56 18.66
C ASN A 225 -15.75 0.15 18.11
N ALA A 226 -15.82 -0.71 17.09
CA ALA A 226 -17.09 -1.22 16.61
C ALA A 226 -17.72 -2.06 17.74
N PRO A 227 -18.88 -1.67 18.29
CA PRO A 227 -19.51 -2.40 19.38
C PRO A 227 -19.73 -3.85 18.96
N ALA A 228 -19.46 -4.77 19.89
CA ALA A 228 -19.81 -6.17 19.74
C ALA A 228 -21.35 -6.32 19.75
N GLU A 229 -22.02 -5.96 18.65
CA GLU A 229 -23.38 -6.46 18.32
C GLU A 229 -23.30 -7.94 17.89
N ARG A 230 -22.61 -8.72 18.70
CA ARG A 230 -22.52 -10.19 18.66
C ARG A 230 -22.47 -10.71 20.10
N SER A 231 -23.41 -10.26 20.91
CA SER A 231 -23.97 -11.07 22.00
C SER A 231 -25.47 -11.02 21.82
N GLY A 232 -26.07 -12.17 21.51
CA GLY A 232 -27.49 -12.28 21.29
C GLY A 232 -28.27 -12.20 22.61
N ASP A 233 -28.55 -10.99 23.08
CA ASP A 233 -29.63 -10.74 24.03
C ASP A 233 -30.72 -9.94 23.32
N GLY A 234 -31.76 -10.65 22.89
CA GLY A 234 -32.90 -10.09 22.17
C GLY A 234 -33.77 -11.13 21.47
N ALA A 235 -33.34 -12.39 21.39
CA ALA A 235 -34.11 -13.48 20.79
C ALA A 235 -34.78 -14.38 21.85
N PHE A 236 -35.48 -13.79 22.82
CA PHE A 236 -36.55 -14.44 23.58
C PHE A 236 -37.60 -13.41 23.98
N ALA A 237 -38.09 -12.63 23.02
CA ALA A 237 -39.45 -12.12 23.11
C ALA A 237 -40.35 -13.26 22.62
N VAL A 238 -40.78 -14.11 23.55
CA VAL A 238 -41.94 -14.98 23.31
C VAL A 238 -43.12 -14.04 23.17
N ASP A 239 -43.57 -13.81 21.94
CA ASP A 239 -44.92 -13.29 21.69
C ASP A 239 -45.90 -14.33 22.23
N VAL A 240 -46.24 -14.20 23.52
CA VAL A 240 -47.42 -14.82 24.09
C VAL A 240 -48.60 -14.16 23.40
N VAL A 241 -49.07 -14.80 22.34
CA VAL A 241 -50.39 -14.53 21.77
C VAL A 241 -51.39 -14.89 22.87
N THR A 242 -51.80 -13.89 23.64
CA THR A 242 -52.92 -13.97 24.57
C THR A 242 -54.19 -14.13 23.73
N ASN A 243 -54.55 -15.37 23.43
CA ASN A 243 -55.88 -15.70 22.92
C ASN A 243 -56.89 -15.59 24.07
N GLN A 244 -57.28 -14.35 24.41
CA GLN A 244 -58.50 -14.09 25.15
C GLN A 244 -59.62 -13.80 24.16
N SER A 245 -60.07 -14.83 23.44
CA SER A 245 -61.39 -14.84 22.82
C SER A 245 -62.43 -14.86 23.94
N GLY A 246 -62.84 -13.67 24.38
CA GLY A 246 -64.00 -13.44 25.23
C GLY A 246 -65.27 -13.87 24.52
N VAL A 247 -65.70 -15.11 24.76
CA VAL A 247 -67.04 -15.58 24.43
C VAL A 247 -68.00 -14.96 25.46
N ALA A 248 -68.55 -13.80 25.13
CA ALA A 248 -69.69 -13.25 25.84
C ALA A 248 -70.97 -13.98 25.40
N LEU A 249 -71.33 -15.02 26.14
CA LEU A 249 -72.66 -15.64 26.10
C LEU A 249 -73.70 -14.60 26.56
N ARG A 250 -74.44 -14.01 25.62
CA ARG A 250 -75.70 -13.28 25.89
C ARG A 250 -76.89 -14.16 25.54
N LEU A 251 -77.69 -14.47 26.55
CA LEU A 251 -79.11 -14.86 26.47
C LEU A 251 -79.85 -13.97 27.49
N PRO A 252 -81.18 -13.71 27.39
CA PRO A 252 -82.13 -13.72 26.28
C PRO A 252 -82.86 -12.34 26.17
N PRO A 253 -84.02 -12.24 25.49
CA PRO A 253 -85.22 -11.94 26.27
C PRO A 253 -86.40 -12.86 25.95
N GLN A 254 -87.14 -13.19 27.01
CA GLN A 254 -88.40 -13.92 26.99
C GLN A 254 -89.57 -12.97 26.66
N SER A 255 -90.41 -13.34 25.69
CA SER A 255 -91.85 -12.99 25.56
C SER A 255 -92.37 -13.68 24.28
N LYS A 256 -93.45 -14.45 24.21
CA LYS A 256 -94.61 -14.74 25.07
C LYS A 256 -94.95 -16.23 24.93
#